data_AF-W7Q826-F1
#
_entry.id   AF-W7Q826-F1
#
_cell.length_a   1.000
_cell.length_b   1.000
_cell.length_c   1.000
_cell.angle_alpha   90.00
_cell.angle_beta   90.00
_cell.angle_gamma   90.00
#
_symmetry.space_group_name_H-M   'P 1'
#
loop_
_entity.id
_entity.type
_entity.pdbx_description
1 polymer ?
#
loop_
_entity_poly.entity_id
_entity_poly.type
_entity_poly.pdbx_seq_one_letter_code
_entity_poly.pdbx_strand_id
1 'polypeptide(L)'
;MLSFNKVWLVCLTSLLFACQSAEETAIAIDKAQTQTKAHSNPNVVLILIDDLSHYGVTAYGANKLHSYDGEFTNKEFATPNIDQLAKTGVRFDNAFAYPICENTRIALMSGKVNDANYLQPKSQHSSDITFGDAFKKAGYTTGLFGKWKQTRGTKEVAGKDYIAEFGWDDYAAFDVVTEGQRFINPNLVINGKEYNYNGRSDVDPATGRRWYGPDIVNRHALEFIDNNKDKPFFLYYPMILVHDDHKPTPDTKPNSIFDNFPENADYNNTRGDDREYFPDMIEYMDKLIGKVVNKLEQAGVRENTLIVVMGDNATKETFGHILPDGTIYPGRKGGNADNGIHVPLVVNFPGVVPASNNHDYRSYDGLTYVTDIYPTIADAAGIEMPNAEQVEGKSFWPQAIGKNSNEHRDYIYAWYIGNSKYTSDEELLRYAFTKEFKRYAPDKFFPKGRFFDLRSDPLERVGDVVEKRRWGVLRYSGLDTNNLTAEQQQAYDYLGKVLDQHQMVRVTGLKLIAPKNQLSVGDSIQLQAQVLPENATRKGVVWESSDPSVATVDKFGQLVAHKAGQVTVRIFSWDDAYPVSANRQQTYYRNGVTASKSFTIGR
;
A
#
# COMPACT_ATOMS: atom_id res chain seq x y z
N MET A 1 86.37 29.42 15.51
CA MET A 1 86.05 29.26 14.08
C MET A 1 84.88 28.30 13.95
N LEU A 2 83.86 28.72 13.20
CA LEU A 2 82.81 27.91 12.53
C LEU A 2 81.91 26.99 13.39
N SER A 3 80.62 27.36 13.47
CA SER A 3 79.49 26.66 12.81
C SER A 3 78.24 26.56 13.69
N PHE A 4 77.33 27.53 13.60
CA PHE A 4 75.92 27.35 14.00
C PHE A 4 75.07 28.37 13.25
N ASN A 5 74.52 27.99 12.10
CA ASN A 5 73.33 28.60 11.48
C ASN A 5 73.04 27.90 10.15
N LYS A 6 72.35 26.76 10.18
CA LYS A 6 71.71 26.18 8.98
C LYS A 6 70.56 25.19 9.23
N VAL A 7 70.05 25.09 10.46
CA VAL A 7 69.01 24.09 10.81
C VAL A 7 67.61 24.70 10.94
N TRP A 8 67.48 26.03 11.11
CA TRP A 8 66.17 26.65 11.37
C TRP A 8 65.37 27.08 10.13
N LEU A 9 65.98 27.13 8.93
CA LEU A 9 65.27 27.57 7.72
C LEU A 9 64.66 26.42 6.91
N VAL A 10 65.08 25.17 7.13
CA VAL A 10 64.55 23.99 6.40
C VAL A 10 63.30 23.41 7.08
N CYS A 11 63.14 23.61 8.40
CA CYS A 11 61.94 23.15 9.13
C CYS A 11 60.70 24.04 8.91
N LEU A 12 60.85 25.35 8.65
CA LEU A 12 59.68 26.21 8.41
C LEU A 12 59.08 26.02 7.01
N THR A 13 59.89 25.73 5.99
CA THR A 13 59.39 25.49 4.63
C THR A 13 58.70 24.14 4.49
N SER A 14 59.14 23.10 5.21
CA SER A 14 58.48 21.78 5.20
C SER A 14 57.18 21.75 6.01
N LEU A 15 57.07 22.56 7.07
CA LEU A 15 55.82 22.74 7.82
C LEU A 15 54.76 23.52 7.01
N LEU A 16 55.16 24.51 6.22
CA LEU A 16 54.23 25.27 5.36
C LEU A 16 53.68 24.43 4.19
N PHE A 17 54.51 23.59 3.55
CA PHE A 17 54.04 22.67 2.50
C PHE A 17 53.16 21.55 3.06
N ALA A 18 53.46 21.03 4.25
CA ALA A 18 52.63 20.03 4.91
C ALA A 18 51.26 20.60 5.29
N CYS A 19 51.18 21.84 5.78
CA CYS A 19 49.92 22.52 6.10
C CYS A 19 49.07 22.81 4.86
N GLN A 20 49.67 23.28 3.76
CA GLN A 20 48.94 23.48 2.49
C GLN A 20 48.44 22.17 1.89
N SER A 21 49.24 21.10 1.94
CA SER A 21 48.78 19.77 1.47
C SER A 21 47.67 19.20 2.36
N ALA A 22 47.69 19.45 3.67
CA ALA A 22 46.66 19.00 4.59
C ALA A 22 45.35 19.78 4.41
N GLU A 23 45.41 21.09 4.15
CA GLU A 23 44.24 21.91 3.81
C GLU A 23 43.67 21.55 2.43
N GLU A 24 44.50 21.34 1.40
CA GLU A 24 44.01 20.90 0.08
C GLU A 24 43.39 19.49 0.14
N THR A 25 43.96 18.59 0.94
CA THR A 25 43.39 17.26 1.18
C THR A 25 42.11 17.36 2.01
N ALA A 26 42.05 18.21 3.03
CA ALA A 26 40.82 18.44 3.81
C ALA A 26 39.72 19.10 2.98
N ILE A 27 40.04 20.05 2.09
CA ILE A 27 39.09 20.67 1.15
C ILE A 27 38.66 19.68 0.07
N ALA A 28 39.54 18.76 -0.37
CA ALA A 28 39.18 17.69 -1.29
C ALA A 28 38.31 16.60 -0.62
N ILE A 29 38.56 16.29 0.65
CA ILE A 29 37.74 15.39 1.47
C ILE A 29 36.40 16.05 1.79
N ASP A 30 36.37 17.35 2.09
CA ASP A 30 35.13 18.10 2.35
C ASP A 30 34.34 18.33 1.04
N LYS A 31 35.01 18.49 -0.11
CA LYS A 31 34.37 18.47 -1.45
C LYS A 31 33.90 17.08 -1.86
N ALA A 32 34.61 16.01 -1.51
CA ALA A 32 34.16 14.64 -1.72
C ALA A 32 32.99 14.29 -0.79
N GLN A 33 33.01 14.75 0.46
CA GLN A 33 31.92 14.59 1.44
C GLN A 33 30.71 15.45 1.11
N THR A 34 30.88 16.66 0.56
CA THR A 34 29.79 17.50 0.06
C THR A 34 29.26 17.03 -1.30
N GLN A 35 30.07 16.37 -2.14
CA GLN A 35 29.57 15.68 -3.34
C GLN A 35 28.82 14.37 -3.03
N THR A 36 29.11 13.68 -1.91
CA THR A 36 28.30 12.54 -1.45
C THR A 36 27.03 12.93 -0.67
N LYS A 37 26.79 14.24 -0.46
CA LYS A 37 25.59 14.74 0.22
C LYS A 37 24.45 15.11 -0.75
N ALA A 38 24.57 14.72 -2.01
CA ALA A 38 23.49 14.78 -2.98
C ALA A 38 22.68 13.46 -2.91
N HIS A 39 21.61 13.52 -2.10
CA HIS A 39 20.52 12.57 -1.82
C HIS A 39 20.41 12.20 -0.33
N SER A 40 20.07 13.17 0.51
CA SER A 40 19.85 12.94 1.95
C SER A 40 18.63 12.05 2.25
N ASN A 41 17.75 11.83 1.27
CA ASN A 41 16.52 11.07 1.43
C ASN A 41 16.57 9.83 0.51
N PRO A 42 16.19 8.63 0.98
CA PRO A 42 16.24 7.41 0.19
C PRO A 42 15.14 7.38 -0.86
N ASN A 43 15.31 6.57 -1.91
CA ASN A 43 14.18 6.20 -2.77
C ASN A 43 13.31 5.16 -2.07
N VAL A 44 12.02 5.13 -2.40
CA VAL A 44 11.07 4.15 -1.86
C VAL A 44 10.38 3.42 -3.00
N VAL A 45 10.38 2.10 -2.95
CA VAL A 45 9.69 1.21 -3.89
C VAL A 45 8.75 0.31 -3.09
N LEU A 46 7.44 0.52 -3.25
CA LEU A 46 6.40 -0.32 -2.66
C LEU A 46 5.78 -1.20 -3.75
N ILE A 47 6.02 -2.50 -3.67
CA ILE A 47 5.45 -3.52 -4.57
C ILE A 47 4.30 -4.20 -3.82
N LEU A 48 3.10 -4.18 -4.42
CA LEU A 48 1.91 -4.81 -3.87
C LEU A 48 1.38 -5.89 -4.81
N ILE A 49 1.55 -7.16 -4.42
CA ILE A 49 1.12 -8.35 -5.17
C ILE A 49 -0.39 -8.55 -5.01
N ASP A 50 -1.07 -8.91 -6.08
CA ASP A 50 -2.52 -9.15 -6.09
C ASP A 50 -2.83 -10.66 -5.91
N ASP A 51 -3.70 -11.01 -4.96
CA ASP A 51 -4.19 -12.38 -4.72
C ASP A 51 -3.13 -13.45 -4.38
N LEU A 52 -2.18 -13.15 -3.48
CA LEU A 52 -1.13 -14.11 -3.09
C LEU A 52 -0.93 -14.14 -1.57
N SER A 53 -1.13 -15.32 -0.96
CA SER A 53 -0.78 -15.54 0.45
C SER A 53 0.73 -15.63 0.62
N HIS A 54 1.21 -15.57 1.86
CA HIS A 54 2.63 -15.67 2.18
C HIS A 54 3.29 -16.91 1.58
N TYR A 55 2.60 -18.06 1.56
CA TYR A 55 3.10 -19.28 0.92
C TYR A 55 3.16 -19.24 -0.61
N GLY A 56 2.62 -18.23 -1.28
CA GLY A 56 2.89 -18.01 -2.70
C GLY A 56 4.30 -17.46 -2.99
N VAL A 57 5.11 -17.22 -1.96
CA VAL A 57 6.51 -16.82 -2.04
C VAL A 57 7.37 -17.92 -1.44
N THR A 58 8.34 -18.45 -2.19
CA THR A 58 9.14 -19.61 -1.79
C THR A 58 9.97 -19.38 -0.54
N ALA A 59 10.30 -18.13 -0.21
CA ALA A 59 10.91 -17.75 1.06
C ALA A 59 10.10 -18.17 2.30
N TYR A 60 8.79 -18.38 2.18
CA TYR A 60 7.92 -18.85 3.27
C TYR A 60 7.80 -20.38 3.33
N GLY A 61 8.44 -21.11 2.42
CA GLY A 61 8.65 -22.57 2.53
C GLY A 61 7.82 -23.43 1.59
N ALA A 62 6.72 -22.95 1.02
CA ALA A 62 6.01 -23.68 -0.03
C ALA A 62 6.68 -23.45 -1.39
N ASN A 63 6.76 -24.49 -2.22
CA ASN A 63 7.28 -24.42 -3.59
C ASN A 63 6.45 -25.26 -4.57
N LYS A 64 5.27 -25.72 -4.14
CA LYS A 64 4.35 -26.52 -4.92
C LYS A 64 2.92 -26.05 -4.72
N LEU A 65 2.12 -26.16 -5.79
CA LEU A 65 0.74 -25.74 -5.84
C LEU A 65 -0.19 -26.93 -6.10
N HIS A 66 -1.41 -26.79 -5.62
CA HIS A 66 -2.54 -27.69 -5.82
C HIS A 66 -3.74 -26.89 -6.34
N SER A 67 -4.46 -27.42 -7.32
CA SER A 67 -5.75 -26.87 -7.78
C SER A 67 -6.89 -27.79 -7.35
N TYR A 68 -7.90 -27.23 -6.67
CA TYR A 68 -9.02 -28.00 -6.10
C TYR A 68 -10.05 -28.50 -7.13
N ASP A 69 -9.97 -28.02 -8.36
CA ASP A 69 -10.80 -28.45 -9.48
C ASP A 69 -10.15 -29.55 -10.35
N GLY A 70 -8.90 -29.91 -10.07
CA GLY A 70 -8.19 -30.99 -10.75
C GLY A 70 -7.31 -30.58 -11.93
N GLU A 71 -7.14 -29.29 -12.23
CA GLU A 71 -6.29 -28.84 -13.36
C GLU A 71 -4.81 -29.19 -13.15
N PHE A 72 -4.31 -29.11 -11.92
CA PHE A 72 -2.98 -29.59 -11.57
C PHE A 72 -2.87 -29.95 -10.08
N THR A 73 -1.90 -30.80 -9.77
CA THR A 73 -1.46 -31.08 -8.40
C THR A 73 0.05 -31.23 -8.38
N ASN A 74 0.70 -30.82 -7.29
CA ASN A 74 2.16 -30.84 -7.13
C ASN A 74 2.91 -30.05 -8.22
N LYS A 75 2.33 -28.94 -8.70
CA LYS A 75 2.98 -28.09 -9.71
C LYS A 75 3.99 -27.18 -9.03
N GLU A 76 5.25 -27.29 -9.40
CA GLU A 76 6.33 -26.47 -8.83
C GLU A 76 6.24 -25.01 -9.27
N PHE A 77 6.70 -24.10 -8.41
CA PHE A 77 6.91 -22.68 -8.71
C PHE A 77 8.13 -22.17 -7.93
N ALA A 78 8.70 -21.04 -8.36
CA ALA A 78 9.80 -20.38 -7.67
C ALA A 78 9.67 -18.85 -7.64
N THR A 79 10.14 -18.22 -6.56
CA THR A 79 10.24 -16.75 -6.44
C THR A 79 11.66 -16.29 -6.08
N PRO A 80 12.69 -16.61 -6.89
CA PRO A 80 14.09 -16.37 -6.53
C PRO A 80 14.42 -14.89 -6.29
N ASN A 81 13.75 -13.94 -6.94
CA ASN A 81 14.02 -12.52 -6.74
C ASN A 81 13.48 -12.04 -5.38
N ILE A 82 12.27 -12.44 -5.00
CA ILE A 82 11.73 -12.14 -3.67
C ILE A 82 12.54 -12.86 -2.59
N ASP A 83 12.94 -14.12 -2.81
CA ASP A 83 13.78 -14.88 -1.88
C ASP A 83 15.11 -14.17 -1.62
N GLN A 84 15.71 -13.59 -2.66
CA GLN A 84 16.95 -12.81 -2.52
C GLN A 84 16.72 -11.52 -1.71
N LEU A 85 15.61 -10.81 -1.93
CA LEU A 85 15.23 -9.65 -1.11
C LEU A 85 15.02 -10.03 0.35
N ALA A 86 14.42 -11.20 0.63
CA ALA A 86 14.22 -11.71 1.98
C ALA A 86 15.54 -12.10 2.66
N LYS A 87 16.45 -12.78 1.93
CA LYS A 87 17.79 -13.16 2.44
C LYS A 87 18.65 -11.95 2.81
N THR A 88 18.56 -10.89 2.00
CA THR A 88 19.35 -9.67 2.16
C THR A 88 18.60 -8.55 2.89
N GLY A 89 17.46 -8.87 3.50
CA GLY A 89 16.60 -7.93 4.21
C GLY A 89 15.97 -8.60 5.42
N VAL A 90 14.68 -8.35 5.63
CA VAL A 90 13.87 -9.00 6.67
C VAL A 90 12.55 -9.50 6.09
N ARG A 91 12.19 -10.74 6.45
CA ARG A 91 10.90 -11.37 6.17
C ARG A 91 9.99 -11.22 7.40
N PHE A 92 8.72 -10.95 7.20
CA PHE A 92 7.75 -10.84 8.28
C PHE A 92 6.87 -12.09 8.30
N ASP A 93 6.82 -12.77 9.44
CA ASP A 93 6.16 -14.08 9.58
C ASP A 93 4.67 -13.94 9.99
N ASN A 94 4.25 -12.75 10.41
CA ASN A 94 2.88 -12.43 10.84
C ASN A 94 2.39 -11.13 10.20
N ALA A 95 2.27 -11.12 8.87
CA ALA A 95 1.82 -9.96 8.09
C ALA A 95 0.40 -10.15 7.53
N PHE A 96 -0.49 -9.22 7.83
CA PHE A 96 -1.90 -9.35 7.52
C PHE A 96 -2.45 -8.16 6.74
N ALA A 97 -3.35 -8.44 5.81
CA ALA A 97 -4.12 -7.47 5.05
C ALA A 97 -5.63 -7.72 5.20
N TYR A 98 -6.46 -6.91 4.53
CA TYR A 98 -7.87 -7.24 4.43
C TYR A 98 -8.08 -8.45 3.51
N PRO A 99 -9.22 -9.16 3.63
CA PRO A 99 -9.52 -10.30 2.76
C PRO A 99 -9.68 -9.97 1.26
N ILE A 100 -9.77 -8.70 0.88
CA ILE A 100 -10.14 -8.22 -0.46
C ILE A 100 -9.37 -6.97 -0.83
N CYS A 101 -8.96 -6.90 -2.10
CA CYS A 101 -8.06 -5.89 -2.64
C CYS A 101 -8.55 -4.45 -2.46
N GLU A 102 -9.85 -4.17 -2.65
CA GLU A 102 -10.39 -2.82 -2.51
C GLU A 102 -10.28 -2.30 -1.06
N ASN A 103 -10.60 -3.13 -0.07
CA ASN A 103 -10.46 -2.81 1.35
C ASN A 103 -9.00 -2.54 1.73
N THR A 104 -8.11 -3.44 1.30
CA THR A 104 -6.67 -3.32 1.55
C THR A 104 -6.12 -2.04 0.97
N ARG A 105 -6.38 -1.75 -0.30
CA ARG A 105 -5.76 -0.60 -0.97
C ARG A 105 -6.26 0.74 -0.41
N ILE A 106 -7.53 0.80 0.00
CA ILE A 106 -8.07 1.98 0.72
C ILE A 106 -7.35 2.17 2.06
N ALA A 107 -7.18 1.10 2.85
CA ALA A 107 -6.49 1.15 4.14
C ALA A 107 -5.00 1.49 3.99
N LEU A 108 -4.33 0.86 3.03
CA LEU A 108 -2.91 0.98 2.73
C LEU A 108 -2.54 2.43 2.39
N MET A 109 -3.29 3.05 1.46
CA MET A 109 -2.93 4.38 0.96
C MET A 109 -3.04 5.45 2.03
N SER A 110 -3.99 5.36 2.96
CA SER A 110 -4.17 6.37 4.02
C SER A 110 -3.64 5.96 5.40
N GLY A 111 -3.21 4.71 5.58
CA GLY A 111 -2.79 4.16 6.89
C GLY A 111 -3.91 4.09 7.92
N LYS A 112 -5.16 4.02 7.48
CA LYS A 112 -6.37 4.00 8.33
C LYS A 112 -7.06 2.64 8.29
N VAL A 113 -7.70 2.26 9.37
CA VAL A 113 -8.59 1.10 9.39
C VAL A 113 -9.90 1.47 8.68
N ASN A 114 -10.56 0.50 8.05
CA ASN A 114 -11.71 0.74 7.17
C ASN A 114 -12.97 1.32 7.84
N ASP A 115 -13.10 1.32 9.16
CA ASP A 115 -14.14 2.10 9.83
C ASP A 115 -13.95 3.61 9.63
N ALA A 116 -12.70 4.07 9.53
CA ALA A 116 -12.35 5.49 9.38
C ALA A 116 -12.37 6.01 7.94
N ASN A 117 -12.29 5.14 6.91
CA ASN A 117 -12.13 5.58 5.52
C ASN A 117 -12.90 4.78 4.45
N TYR A 118 -13.55 3.66 4.79
CA TYR A 118 -14.26 2.86 3.81
C TYR A 118 -15.73 3.26 3.70
N LEU A 119 -16.22 3.39 2.46
CA LEU A 119 -17.66 3.40 2.22
C LEU A 119 -18.14 2.29 1.29
N GLN A 120 -17.47 2.12 0.16
CA GLN A 120 -17.79 1.08 -0.82
C GLN A 120 -16.54 0.72 -1.62
N PRO A 121 -16.55 -0.36 -2.40
CA PRO A 121 -15.45 -0.68 -3.30
C PRO A 121 -15.17 0.50 -4.22
N LYS A 122 -13.89 0.75 -4.50
CA LYS A 122 -13.48 1.80 -5.45
C LYS A 122 -13.94 3.20 -5.01
N SER A 123 -13.83 3.52 -3.71
CA SER A 123 -14.25 4.82 -3.16
C SER A 123 -13.26 5.42 -2.16
N GLN A 124 -11.97 5.52 -2.52
CA GLN A 124 -11.04 6.34 -1.74
C GLN A 124 -11.57 7.77 -1.69
N HIS A 125 -11.72 8.29 -0.47
CA HIS A 125 -12.30 9.59 -0.23
C HIS A 125 -11.28 10.71 -0.53
N SER A 126 -11.72 11.82 -1.10
CA SER A 126 -10.84 12.96 -1.47
C SER A 126 -10.23 13.69 -0.27
N SER A 127 -10.82 13.51 0.92
CA SER A 127 -10.28 14.02 2.18
C SER A 127 -9.23 13.13 2.83
N ASP A 128 -9.02 11.91 2.33
CA ASP A 128 -7.94 11.06 2.83
C ASP A 128 -6.62 11.54 2.25
N ILE A 129 -5.71 11.92 3.14
CA ILE A 129 -4.31 12.15 2.77
C ILE A 129 -3.65 10.80 2.57
N THR A 130 -3.16 10.55 1.36
CA THR A 130 -2.51 9.29 1.01
C THR A 130 -0.99 9.36 1.14
N PHE A 131 -0.30 8.23 1.09
CA PHE A 131 1.16 8.24 0.97
C PHE A 131 1.64 8.99 -0.28
N GLY A 132 0.89 8.98 -1.38
CA GLY A 132 1.30 9.68 -2.60
C GLY A 132 1.35 11.18 -2.34
N ASP A 133 0.35 11.68 -1.63
CA ASP A 133 0.28 13.06 -1.16
C ASP A 133 1.42 13.44 -0.22
N ALA A 134 1.73 12.59 0.75
CA ALA A 134 2.80 12.85 1.71
C ALA A 134 4.18 12.88 1.04
N PHE A 135 4.49 11.89 0.22
CA PHE A 135 5.77 11.83 -0.49
C PHE A 135 5.90 13.00 -1.47
N LYS A 136 4.85 13.32 -2.23
CA LYS A 136 4.84 14.48 -3.12
C LYS A 136 5.04 15.79 -2.35
N LYS A 137 4.36 15.96 -1.21
CA LYS A 137 4.53 17.15 -0.35
C LYS A 137 5.94 17.23 0.25
N ALA A 138 6.58 16.10 0.51
CA ALA A 138 7.97 16.01 0.96
C ALA A 138 9.00 16.20 -0.18
N GLY A 139 8.56 16.48 -1.42
CA GLY A 139 9.44 16.78 -2.55
C GLY A 139 9.91 15.57 -3.36
N TYR A 140 9.32 14.39 -3.13
CA TYR A 140 9.59 13.21 -3.97
C TYR A 140 8.86 13.35 -5.31
N THR A 141 9.47 12.80 -6.36
CA THR A 141 8.70 12.47 -7.57
C THR A 141 7.97 11.15 -7.37
N THR A 142 6.68 11.09 -7.69
CA THR A 142 5.84 9.94 -7.37
C THR A 142 5.33 9.23 -8.63
N GLY A 143 5.39 7.90 -8.63
CA GLY A 143 4.99 7.05 -9.75
C GLY A 143 4.08 5.91 -9.33
N LEU A 144 2.97 5.69 -10.05
CA LEU A 144 2.05 4.55 -9.85
C LEU A 144 1.89 3.74 -11.13
N PHE A 145 2.31 2.47 -11.12
CA PHE A 145 2.23 1.63 -12.32
C PHE A 145 1.56 0.30 -11.99
N GLY A 146 0.41 -0.01 -12.58
CA GLY A 146 -0.31 -1.27 -12.36
C GLY A 146 -1.78 -1.11 -11.96
N LYS A 147 -2.27 -1.84 -10.95
CA LYS A 147 -3.69 -1.88 -10.57
C LYS A 147 -4.09 -0.68 -9.70
N TRP A 148 -5.05 0.13 -10.16
CA TRP A 148 -5.59 1.26 -9.39
C TRP A 148 -6.65 0.82 -8.37
N LYS A 149 -7.85 0.47 -8.84
CA LYS A 149 -8.98 -0.05 -8.03
C LYS A 149 -9.43 0.82 -6.84
N GLN A 150 -9.09 2.12 -6.86
CA GLN A 150 -9.66 3.11 -5.94
C GLN A 150 -10.82 3.83 -6.63
N THR A 151 -10.94 5.14 -6.46
CA THR A 151 -12.03 5.93 -7.03
C THR A 151 -11.90 6.12 -8.55
N ARG A 152 -13.07 6.24 -9.21
CA ARG A 152 -13.22 6.71 -10.59
C ARG A 152 -13.74 8.15 -10.60
N GLY A 153 -13.30 8.94 -11.56
CA GLY A 153 -13.59 10.39 -11.63
C GLY A 153 -15.07 10.78 -11.70
N THR A 154 -15.30 12.09 -11.60
CA THR A 154 -16.61 12.76 -11.63
C THR A 154 -16.90 13.32 -13.03
N LYS A 155 -18.01 14.07 -13.22
CA LYS A 155 -18.21 14.84 -14.47
C LYS A 155 -17.21 16.01 -14.60
N GLU A 156 -16.77 16.56 -13.46
CA GLU A 156 -15.88 17.72 -13.39
C GLU A 156 -14.42 17.31 -13.56
N VAL A 157 -14.02 16.17 -12.98
CA VAL A 157 -12.67 15.61 -13.11
C VAL A 157 -12.80 14.23 -13.74
N ALA A 158 -12.36 14.11 -15.00
CA ALA A 158 -12.43 12.83 -15.71
C ALA A 158 -11.64 11.75 -14.96
N GLY A 159 -12.13 10.50 -14.98
CA GLY A 159 -11.48 9.41 -14.24
C GLY A 159 -10.02 9.21 -14.58
N LYS A 160 -9.66 9.46 -15.85
CA LYS A 160 -8.29 9.43 -16.32
C LYS A 160 -7.38 10.45 -15.63
N ASP A 161 -7.91 11.59 -15.19
CA ASP A 161 -7.16 12.67 -14.53
C ASP A 161 -7.23 12.58 -12.99
N TYR A 162 -8.09 11.69 -12.47
CA TYR A 162 -8.40 11.59 -11.04
C TYR A 162 -7.28 10.99 -10.20
N ILE A 163 -6.44 10.13 -10.78
CA ILE A 163 -5.30 9.50 -10.05
C ILE A 163 -4.35 10.57 -9.52
N ALA A 164 -4.07 11.62 -10.31
CA ALA A 164 -3.14 12.68 -9.92
C ALA A 164 -3.56 13.43 -8.64
N GLU A 165 -4.85 13.42 -8.29
CA GLU A 165 -5.36 14.01 -7.04
C GLU A 165 -4.86 13.31 -5.79
N PHE A 166 -4.34 12.08 -5.88
CA PHE A 166 -3.74 11.32 -4.77
C PHE A 166 -2.21 11.41 -4.76
N GLY A 167 -1.67 12.46 -5.37
CA GLY A 167 -0.26 12.78 -5.29
C GLY A 167 0.63 11.94 -6.18
N TRP A 168 0.13 11.49 -7.34
CA TRP A 168 0.93 10.79 -8.37
C TRP A 168 1.33 11.74 -9.50
N ASP A 169 2.63 11.83 -9.80
CA ASP A 169 3.15 12.65 -10.91
C ASP A 169 3.14 11.89 -12.25
N ASP A 170 3.40 10.59 -12.19
CA ASP A 170 3.44 9.69 -13.35
C ASP A 170 2.64 8.41 -13.06
N TYR A 171 1.90 7.92 -14.04
CA TYR A 171 1.18 6.66 -13.89
C TYR A 171 0.84 5.95 -15.21
N ALA A 172 0.86 4.62 -15.13
CA ALA A 172 0.28 3.71 -16.13
C ALA A 172 -0.57 2.68 -15.38
N ALA A 173 -1.89 2.81 -15.43
CA ALA A 173 -2.77 2.07 -14.55
C ALA A 173 -3.94 1.36 -15.24
N PHE A 174 -4.27 0.17 -14.72
CA PHE A 174 -5.46 -0.61 -15.01
C PHE A 174 -6.60 -0.22 -14.07
N ASP A 175 -7.85 -0.34 -14.56
CA ASP A 175 -9.10 -0.06 -13.83
C ASP A 175 -9.24 1.38 -13.32
N VAL A 176 -9.01 2.34 -14.22
CA VAL A 176 -9.14 3.78 -13.96
C VAL A 176 -10.49 4.31 -14.41
N VAL A 177 -10.81 4.15 -15.69
CA VAL A 177 -12.10 4.57 -16.29
C VAL A 177 -13.08 3.39 -16.32
N THR A 178 -12.61 2.25 -16.80
CA THR A 178 -13.33 0.97 -16.83
C THR A 178 -12.39 -0.15 -16.41
N GLU A 179 -12.94 -1.26 -15.93
CA GLU A 179 -12.12 -2.41 -15.51
C GLU A 179 -11.47 -3.07 -16.73
N GLY A 180 -12.23 -3.56 -17.73
CA GLY A 180 -11.66 -4.02 -19.00
C GLY A 180 -10.67 -5.20 -18.88
N GLN A 181 -9.96 -5.52 -19.97
CA GLN A 181 -8.88 -6.53 -19.99
C GLN A 181 -7.62 -6.03 -19.30
N ARG A 182 -6.89 -6.92 -18.60
CA ARG A 182 -5.70 -6.57 -17.80
C ARG A 182 -4.39 -7.23 -18.21
N PHE A 183 -4.47 -8.39 -18.87
CA PHE A 183 -3.32 -9.20 -19.26
C PHE A 183 -3.00 -9.06 -20.75
N ILE A 184 -3.49 -9.97 -21.60
CA ILE A 184 -3.35 -9.88 -23.05
C ILE A 184 -4.23 -8.75 -23.56
N ASN A 185 -3.65 -7.87 -24.38
CA ASN A 185 -4.34 -6.76 -25.05
C ASN A 185 -5.14 -5.92 -24.02
N PRO A 186 -4.46 -5.26 -23.07
CA PRO A 186 -5.10 -4.65 -21.89
C PRO A 186 -5.84 -3.33 -22.20
N ASN A 187 -6.59 -2.83 -21.22
CA ASN A 187 -7.03 -1.43 -21.15
C ASN A 187 -6.25 -0.72 -20.07
N LEU A 188 -5.56 0.36 -20.43
CA LEU A 188 -4.74 1.14 -19.51
C LEU A 188 -5.02 2.63 -19.66
N VAL A 189 -4.81 3.37 -18.58
CA VAL A 189 -4.67 4.83 -18.62
C VAL A 189 -3.23 5.18 -18.31
N ILE A 190 -2.58 5.88 -19.22
CA ILE A 190 -1.21 6.35 -19.06
C ILE A 190 -1.25 7.88 -19.08
N ASN A 191 -0.92 8.51 -17.94
CA ASN A 191 -0.90 9.96 -17.76
C ASN A 191 -2.12 10.68 -18.38
N GLY A 192 -3.32 10.25 -18.00
CA GLY A 192 -4.59 10.87 -18.39
C GLY A 192 -5.09 10.48 -19.78
N LYS A 193 -4.37 9.61 -20.50
CA LYS A 193 -4.77 9.12 -21.82
C LYS A 193 -5.12 7.63 -21.78
N GLU A 194 -6.27 7.29 -22.34
CA GLU A 194 -6.74 5.92 -22.48
C GLU A 194 -6.02 5.21 -23.64
N TYR A 195 -5.59 3.97 -23.39
CA TYR A 195 -5.01 3.06 -24.35
C TYR A 195 -5.77 1.73 -24.28
N ASN A 196 -6.57 1.47 -25.31
CA ASN A 196 -7.32 0.23 -25.47
C ASN A 196 -6.57 -0.66 -26.48
N TYR A 197 -6.10 -1.82 -26.02
CA TYR A 197 -5.41 -2.79 -26.86
C TYR A 197 -6.31 -3.97 -27.29
N ASN A 198 -7.58 -4.00 -26.87
CA ASN A 198 -8.49 -5.10 -27.13
C ASN A 198 -8.60 -5.41 -28.63
N GLY A 199 -8.46 -6.68 -29.00
CA GLY A 199 -8.58 -7.15 -30.38
C GLY A 199 -7.49 -6.67 -31.34
N ARG A 200 -6.38 -6.10 -30.83
CA ARG A 200 -5.24 -5.71 -31.67
C ARG A 200 -4.52 -6.94 -32.22
N SER A 201 -4.14 -6.85 -33.50
CA SER A 201 -3.36 -7.88 -34.21
C SER A 201 -1.89 -7.51 -34.38
N ASP A 202 -1.52 -6.25 -34.12
CA ASP A 202 -0.13 -5.85 -34.06
C ASP A 202 0.53 -6.31 -32.76
N VAL A 203 1.87 -6.35 -32.78
CA VAL A 203 2.69 -6.80 -31.66
C VAL A 203 3.32 -5.61 -30.94
N ASP A 204 3.59 -5.77 -29.65
CA ASP A 204 4.41 -4.86 -28.87
C ASP A 204 5.81 -4.82 -29.49
N PRO A 205 6.27 -3.66 -30.03
CA PRO A 205 7.57 -3.56 -30.69
C PRO A 205 8.75 -3.83 -29.74
N ALA A 206 8.56 -3.68 -28.43
CA ALA A 206 9.60 -3.96 -27.44
C ALA A 206 9.84 -5.47 -27.23
N THR A 207 8.82 -6.31 -27.51
CA THR A 207 8.90 -7.76 -27.26
C THR A 207 8.79 -8.58 -28.55
N GLY A 208 8.26 -8.00 -29.64
CA GLY A 208 7.91 -8.70 -30.87
C GLY A 208 6.71 -9.64 -30.71
N ARG A 209 5.95 -9.51 -29.61
CA ARG A 209 4.84 -10.42 -29.24
C ARG A 209 3.59 -9.64 -28.86
N ARG A 210 2.50 -10.33 -28.54
CA ARG A 210 1.24 -9.64 -28.16
C ARG A 210 1.44 -8.71 -26.97
N TRP A 211 0.67 -7.63 -26.96
CA TRP A 211 0.67 -6.65 -25.87
C TRP A 211 0.27 -7.32 -24.55
N TYR A 212 1.10 -7.14 -23.51
CA TYR A 212 0.86 -7.72 -22.20
C TYR A 212 0.88 -6.62 -21.13
N GLY A 213 -0.24 -6.40 -20.45
CA GLY A 213 -0.44 -5.34 -19.46
C GLY A 213 0.63 -5.29 -18.38
N PRO A 214 0.97 -6.41 -17.72
CA PRO A 214 2.07 -6.44 -16.74
C PRO A 214 3.42 -5.97 -17.31
N ASP A 215 3.75 -6.28 -18.56
CA ASP A 215 4.98 -5.79 -19.19
C ASP A 215 4.93 -4.29 -19.48
N ILE A 216 3.79 -3.78 -19.96
CA ILE A 216 3.62 -2.35 -20.26
C ILE A 216 3.79 -1.52 -18.98
N VAL A 217 3.08 -1.87 -17.89
CA VAL A 217 3.18 -1.11 -16.63
C VAL A 217 4.55 -1.29 -15.98
N ASN A 218 5.18 -2.48 -16.08
CA ASN A 218 6.55 -2.68 -15.61
C ASN A 218 7.52 -1.77 -16.36
N ARG A 219 7.42 -1.70 -17.69
CA ARG A 219 8.27 -0.83 -18.52
C ARG A 219 8.18 0.63 -18.08
N HIS A 220 6.98 1.13 -17.84
CA HIS A 220 6.80 2.49 -17.30
C HIS A 220 7.42 2.66 -15.90
N ALA A 221 7.33 1.66 -15.02
CA ALA A 221 8.04 1.69 -13.73
C ALA A 221 9.57 1.73 -13.90
N LEU A 222 10.12 0.99 -14.88
CA LEU A 222 11.55 1.00 -15.16
C LEU A 222 12.02 2.35 -15.75
N GLU A 223 11.24 2.90 -16.68
CA GLU A 223 11.48 4.24 -17.26
C GLU A 223 11.39 5.34 -16.19
N PHE A 224 10.44 5.22 -15.26
CA PHE A 224 10.32 6.13 -14.13
C PHE A 224 11.58 6.14 -13.25
N ILE A 225 12.17 4.97 -12.97
CA ILE A 225 13.43 4.89 -12.23
C ILE A 225 14.55 5.61 -13.01
N ASP A 226 14.71 5.32 -14.31
CA ASP A 226 15.75 5.93 -15.14
C ASP A 226 15.62 7.46 -15.20
N ASN A 227 14.39 7.97 -15.32
CA ASN A 227 14.09 9.40 -15.44
C ASN A 227 14.23 10.17 -14.12
N ASN A 228 14.23 9.48 -12.98
CA ASN A 228 14.20 10.12 -11.66
C ASN A 228 15.38 9.75 -10.76
N LYS A 229 16.36 8.98 -11.23
CA LYS A 229 17.53 8.54 -10.43
C LYS A 229 18.37 9.66 -9.80
N ASP A 230 18.29 10.88 -10.33
CA ASP A 230 19.00 12.07 -9.84
C ASP A 230 18.21 12.89 -8.79
N LYS A 231 17.12 12.34 -8.23
CA LYS A 231 16.31 12.93 -7.15
C LYS A 231 15.55 11.83 -6.39
N PRO A 232 15.12 12.04 -5.14
CA PRO A 232 14.33 11.04 -4.43
C PRO A 232 13.00 10.77 -5.16
N PHE A 233 12.67 9.49 -5.32
CA PHE A 233 11.42 9.06 -5.91
C PHE A 233 10.67 8.04 -5.04
N PHE A 234 9.35 8.05 -5.17
CA PHE A 234 8.47 7.04 -4.58
C PHE A 234 7.71 6.31 -5.69
N LEU A 235 8.06 5.05 -5.88
CA LEU A 235 7.44 4.14 -6.82
C LEU A 235 6.47 3.22 -6.08
N TYR A 236 5.18 3.36 -6.36
CA TYR A 236 4.17 2.37 -5.98
C TYR A 236 3.87 1.48 -7.19
N TYR A 237 4.22 0.20 -7.08
CA TYR A 237 3.99 -0.82 -8.08
C TYR A 237 2.91 -1.82 -7.60
N PRO A 238 1.61 -1.44 -7.66
CA PRO A 238 0.52 -2.36 -7.43
C PRO A 238 0.40 -3.33 -8.61
N MET A 239 0.91 -4.55 -8.47
CA MET A 239 0.93 -5.51 -9.56
C MET A 239 -0.50 -5.89 -10.00
N ILE A 240 -0.64 -6.17 -11.30
CA ILE A 240 -1.86 -6.75 -11.89
C ILE A 240 -1.86 -8.28 -11.67
N LEU A 241 -0.65 -8.86 -11.60
CA LEU A 241 -0.42 -10.26 -11.26
C LEU A 241 -0.53 -10.47 -9.74
N VAL A 242 -1.06 -11.58 -9.26
CA VAL A 242 -1.42 -12.83 -9.98
C VAL A 242 -2.93 -13.09 -10.04
N HIS A 243 -3.74 -12.04 -9.88
CA HIS A 243 -5.21 -12.10 -9.87
C HIS A 243 -5.81 -12.78 -11.11
N ASP A 244 -7.02 -13.33 -10.95
CA ASP A 244 -7.83 -13.80 -12.07
C ASP A 244 -8.13 -12.69 -13.11
N ASP A 245 -8.45 -13.00 -14.37
CA ASP A 245 -8.57 -14.32 -15.02
C ASP A 245 -7.19 -14.93 -15.32
N HIS A 246 -6.92 -16.15 -14.85
CA HIS A 246 -5.61 -16.79 -15.06
C HIS A 246 -5.42 -17.12 -16.55
N LYS A 247 -4.35 -16.59 -17.14
CA LYS A 247 -4.03 -16.66 -18.57
C LYS A 247 -2.54 -16.90 -18.74
N PRO A 248 -2.10 -17.47 -19.88
CA PRO A 248 -0.68 -17.67 -20.12
C PRO A 248 0.07 -16.33 -20.04
N THR A 249 1.30 -16.41 -19.57
CA THR A 249 2.24 -15.28 -19.57
C THR A 249 3.11 -15.39 -20.81
N PRO A 250 3.86 -14.33 -21.19
CA PRO A 250 4.85 -14.45 -22.25
C PRO A 250 5.83 -15.62 -22.05
N ASP A 251 6.13 -16.03 -20.82
CA ASP A 251 7.08 -17.13 -20.59
C ASP A 251 6.44 -18.52 -20.59
N THR A 252 5.10 -18.63 -20.62
CA THR A 252 4.38 -19.90 -20.68
C THR A 252 4.88 -20.77 -21.84
N LYS A 253 5.16 -22.04 -21.56
CA LYS A 253 5.72 -22.99 -22.54
C LYS A 253 4.68 -24.00 -23.06
N PRO A 254 4.71 -24.31 -24.37
CA PRO A 254 5.48 -23.62 -25.42
C PRO A 254 5.00 -22.18 -25.61
N ASN A 255 5.91 -21.27 -25.98
CA ASN A 255 5.63 -19.83 -26.13
C ASN A 255 4.41 -19.52 -27.00
N SER A 256 4.13 -20.38 -27.99
CA SER A 256 2.97 -20.27 -28.88
C SER A 256 1.62 -20.28 -28.15
N ILE A 257 1.53 -20.80 -26.93
CA ILE A 257 0.31 -20.73 -26.11
C ILE A 257 -0.04 -19.26 -25.87
N PHE A 258 0.90 -18.47 -25.34
CA PHE A 258 0.68 -17.04 -25.13
C PHE A 258 0.41 -16.28 -26.43
N ASP A 259 1.00 -16.67 -27.56
CA ASP A 259 0.80 -15.91 -28.81
C ASP A 259 -0.55 -16.19 -29.46
N ASN A 260 -1.11 -17.39 -29.26
CA ASN A 260 -2.35 -17.84 -29.89
C ASN A 260 -3.53 -17.95 -28.91
N PHE A 261 -3.34 -17.63 -27.63
CA PHE A 261 -4.40 -17.77 -26.63
C PHE A 261 -5.63 -16.91 -27.00
N PRO A 262 -6.85 -17.48 -27.03
CA PRO A 262 -8.05 -16.78 -27.42
C PRO A 262 -8.39 -15.66 -26.43
N GLU A 263 -8.45 -14.43 -26.93
CA GLU A 263 -8.64 -13.22 -26.11
C GLU A 263 -10.01 -13.20 -25.39
N ASN A 264 -11.05 -13.65 -26.10
CA ASN A 264 -12.44 -13.71 -25.64
C ASN A 264 -12.94 -15.13 -25.31
N ALA A 265 -12.04 -16.06 -24.97
CA ALA A 265 -12.51 -17.40 -24.58
C ALA A 265 -13.31 -17.36 -23.29
N ASP A 266 -14.45 -18.04 -23.30
CA ASP A 266 -15.22 -18.38 -22.12
C ASP A 266 -14.92 -19.85 -21.77
N TYR A 267 -14.02 -20.08 -20.83
CA TYR A 267 -13.74 -21.43 -20.33
C TYR A 267 -14.70 -21.73 -19.19
N ASN A 268 -15.51 -22.78 -19.30
CA ASN A 268 -16.37 -23.28 -18.20
C ASN A 268 -17.20 -22.19 -17.45
N ASN A 269 -17.69 -21.16 -18.14
CA ASN A 269 -18.39 -19.99 -17.56
C ASN A 269 -17.54 -19.10 -16.63
N THR A 270 -16.21 -19.16 -16.71
CA THR A 270 -15.28 -18.35 -15.91
C THR A 270 -14.64 -17.20 -16.70
N ARG A 271 -15.18 -16.80 -17.86
CA ARG A 271 -14.76 -15.60 -18.64
C ARG A 271 -13.29 -15.56 -19.04
N GLY A 272 -12.64 -16.71 -19.16
CA GLY A 272 -11.24 -16.78 -19.57
C GLY A 272 -10.26 -17.10 -18.44
N ASP A 273 -10.76 -17.43 -17.25
CA ASP A 273 -9.98 -17.87 -16.08
C ASP A 273 -9.58 -19.34 -16.23
N ASP A 274 -8.39 -19.58 -16.77
CA ASP A 274 -7.79 -20.90 -16.93
C ASP A 274 -6.67 -21.11 -15.89
N ARG A 275 -7.03 -21.88 -14.88
CA ARG A 275 -6.27 -22.01 -13.63
C ARG A 275 -4.92 -22.68 -13.85
N GLU A 276 -4.71 -23.43 -14.94
CA GLU A 276 -3.43 -24.07 -15.27
C GLU A 276 -2.25 -23.09 -15.32
N TYR A 277 -2.54 -21.81 -15.63
CA TYR A 277 -1.53 -20.76 -15.78
C TYR A 277 -1.17 -20.03 -14.48
N PHE A 278 -1.82 -20.31 -13.35
CA PHE A 278 -1.51 -19.66 -12.07
C PHE A 278 -0.03 -19.78 -11.65
N PRO A 279 0.64 -20.94 -11.73
CA PRO A 279 2.08 -21.06 -11.47
C PRO A 279 2.93 -20.18 -12.38
N ASP A 280 2.64 -20.16 -13.68
CA ASP A 280 3.37 -19.33 -14.66
C ASP A 280 3.22 -17.84 -14.35
N MET A 281 2.05 -17.43 -13.83
CA MET A 281 1.79 -16.06 -13.39
C MET A 281 2.60 -15.69 -12.14
N ILE A 282 2.79 -16.61 -11.18
CA ILE A 282 3.66 -16.39 -10.01
C ILE A 282 5.12 -16.23 -10.45
N GLU A 283 5.64 -17.11 -11.30
CA GLU A 283 7.01 -16.99 -11.79
C GLU A 283 7.22 -15.70 -12.61
N TYR A 284 6.22 -15.30 -13.42
CA TYR A 284 6.29 -14.05 -14.16
C TYR A 284 6.22 -12.82 -13.25
N MET A 285 5.42 -12.86 -12.18
CA MET A 285 5.40 -11.81 -11.15
C MET A 285 6.80 -11.64 -10.56
N ASP A 286 7.44 -12.72 -10.11
CA ASP A 286 8.79 -12.65 -9.53
C ASP A 286 9.82 -12.11 -10.53
N LYS A 287 9.74 -12.53 -11.80
CA LYS A 287 10.56 -11.99 -12.89
C LYS A 287 10.40 -10.47 -13.04
N LEU A 288 9.17 -9.94 -12.97
CA LEU A 288 8.93 -8.49 -13.10
C LEU A 288 9.44 -7.70 -11.88
N ILE A 289 9.40 -8.29 -10.69
CA ILE A 289 10.06 -7.74 -9.49
C ILE A 289 11.57 -7.71 -9.69
N GLY A 290 12.16 -8.80 -10.19
CA GLY A 290 13.58 -8.86 -10.55
C GLY A 290 14.01 -7.77 -11.54
N LYS A 291 13.18 -7.46 -12.54
CA LYS A 291 13.44 -6.35 -13.47
C LYS A 291 13.53 -4.99 -12.75
N VAL A 292 12.67 -4.75 -11.74
CA VAL A 292 12.73 -3.51 -10.93
C VAL A 292 14.01 -3.46 -10.11
N VAL A 293 14.37 -4.55 -9.43
CA VAL A 293 15.62 -4.63 -8.65
C VAL A 293 16.85 -4.38 -9.54
N ASN A 294 16.93 -5.07 -10.69
CA ASN A 294 18.02 -4.89 -11.65
C ASN A 294 18.08 -3.47 -12.21
N LYS A 295 16.94 -2.81 -12.41
CA LYS A 295 16.90 -1.43 -12.89
C LYS A 295 17.42 -0.45 -11.84
N LEU A 296 17.12 -0.65 -10.56
CA LEU A 296 17.70 0.15 -9.46
C LEU A 296 19.22 -0.01 -9.39
N GLU A 297 19.73 -1.23 -9.62
CA GLU A 297 21.17 -1.50 -9.70
C GLU A 297 21.82 -0.80 -10.90
N GLN A 298 21.23 -0.95 -12.09
CA GLN A 298 21.71 -0.29 -13.31
C GLN A 298 21.69 1.24 -13.21
N ALA A 299 20.68 1.80 -12.53
CA ALA A 299 20.57 3.24 -12.30
C ALA A 299 21.53 3.74 -11.20
N GLY A 300 22.21 2.84 -10.46
CA GLY A 300 23.16 3.18 -9.40
C GLY A 300 22.52 3.66 -8.10
N VAL A 301 21.20 3.46 -7.93
CA VAL A 301 20.44 3.96 -6.77
C VAL A 301 20.06 2.87 -5.77
N ARG A 302 20.38 1.60 -6.07
CA ARG A 302 19.98 0.43 -5.29
C ARG A 302 20.35 0.50 -3.81
N GLU A 303 21.56 0.97 -3.50
CA GLU A 303 22.09 1.03 -2.14
C GLU A 303 21.27 1.97 -1.24
N ASN A 304 20.75 3.05 -1.81
CA ASN A 304 19.93 4.07 -1.14
C ASN A 304 18.44 3.94 -1.52
N THR A 305 17.94 2.71 -1.67
CA THR A 305 16.53 2.44 -2.00
C THR A 305 15.93 1.42 -1.04
N LEU A 306 14.84 1.82 -0.38
CA LEU A 306 13.94 0.92 0.35
C LEU A 306 13.04 0.19 -0.64
N ILE A 307 12.99 -1.13 -0.56
CA ILE A 307 12.05 -1.98 -1.27
C ILE A 307 11.16 -2.68 -0.23
N VAL A 308 9.84 -2.55 -0.40
CA VAL A 308 8.83 -3.28 0.36
C VAL A 308 8.03 -4.12 -0.62
N VAL A 309 7.94 -5.44 -0.39
CA VAL A 309 7.10 -6.36 -1.16
C VAL A 309 6.03 -6.90 -0.23
N MET A 310 4.75 -6.66 -0.54
CA MET A 310 3.61 -7.14 0.25
C MET A 310 2.50 -7.72 -0.63
N GLY A 311 1.69 -8.66 -0.15
CA GLY A 311 0.43 -9.04 -0.80
C GLY A 311 -0.75 -8.17 -0.37
N ASP A 312 -1.77 -7.97 -1.23
CA ASP A 312 -2.98 -7.21 -0.86
C ASP A 312 -4.07 -8.04 -0.18
N ASN A 313 -4.13 -9.33 -0.47
CA ASN A 313 -4.95 -10.34 0.20
C ASN A 313 -4.41 -11.73 -0.15
N ALA A 314 -4.94 -12.76 0.50
CA ALA A 314 -4.45 -14.13 0.29
C ALA A 314 -4.89 -14.73 -1.07
N THR A 315 -4.30 -15.89 -1.39
CA THR A 315 -4.57 -16.68 -2.60
C THR A 315 -6.05 -17.10 -2.72
N LYS A 316 -6.57 -17.08 -3.95
CA LYS A 316 -7.93 -17.53 -4.31
C LYS A 316 -8.20 -18.96 -3.82
N GLU A 317 -9.44 -19.24 -3.43
CA GLU A 317 -9.87 -20.50 -2.80
C GLU A 317 -9.77 -21.75 -3.68
N THR A 318 -9.54 -21.56 -4.97
CA THR A 318 -9.42 -22.63 -5.95
C THR A 318 -8.03 -23.26 -5.92
N PHE A 319 -7.07 -22.64 -5.23
CA PHE A 319 -5.70 -23.12 -5.09
C PHE A 319 -5.34 -23.42 -3.64
N GLY A 320 -4.36 -24.29 -3.45
CA GLY A 320 -3.66 -24.51 -2.20
C GLY A 320 -2.15 -24.57 -2.40
N HIS A 321 -1.40 -24.21 -1.36
CA HIS A 321 0.05 -24.30 -1.33
C HIS A 321 0.47 -25.57 -0.58
N ILE A 322 1.35 -26.37 -1.16
CA ILE A 322 1.84 -27.61 -0.56
C ILE A 322 3.13 -27.29 0.20
N LEU A 323 3.09 -27.50 1.51
CA LEU A 323 4.22 -27.28 2.42
C LEU A 323 5.25 -28.42 2.34
N PRO A 324 6.47 -28.23 2.87
CA PRO A 324 7.51 -29.26 2.84
C PRO A 324 7.13 -30.60 3.49
N ASP A 325 6.20 -30.58 4.46
CA ASP A 325 5.68 -31.76 5.15
C ASP A 325 4.54 -32.46 4.37
N GLY A 326 4.12 -31.92 3.22
CA GLY A 326 3.02 -32.41 2.40
C GLY A 326 1.64 -31.87 2.79
N THR A 327 1.54 -31.05 3.84
CA THR A 327 0.28 -30.40 4.23
C THR A 327 -0.13 -29.39 3.15
N ILE A 328 -1.42 -29.38 2.80
CA ILE A 328 -1.97 -28.40 1.86
C ILE A 328 -2.57 -27.24 2.66
N TYR A 329 -1.98 -26.06 2.51
CA TYR A 329 -2.53 -24.80 2.99
C TYR A 329 -3.54 -24.24 1.96
N PRO A 330 -4.86 -24.28 2.24
CA PRO A 330 -5.88 -23.87 1.29
C PRO A 330 -5.91 -22.36 1.13
N GLY A 331 -6.01 -21.83 -0.10
CA GLY A 331 -6.33 -20.41 -0.32
C GLY A 331 -7.74 -20.06 0.17
N ARG A 332 -7.97 -18.79 0.51
CA ARG A 332 -9.33 -18.26 0.79
C ARG A 332 -9.41 -16.74 0.66
N LYS A 333 -9.14 -16.17 -0.52
CA LYS A 333 -9.53 -14.79 -0.83
C LYS A 333 -10.98 -14.50 -0.39
N GLY A 334 -11.21 -13.37 0.26
CA GLY A 334 -12.49 -12.99 0.85
C GLY A 334 -12.85 -13.67 2.18
N GLY A 335 -12.06 -14.65 2.63
CA GLY A 335 -12.14 -15.28 3.95
C GLY A 335 -11.49 -14.44 5.04
N ASN A 336 -11.95 -14.57 6.27
CA ASN A 336 -11.40 -13.79 7.39
C ASN A 336 -10.41 -14.57 8.24
N ALA A 337 -10.33 -15.89 8.09
CA ALA A 337 -9.33 -16.74 8.74
C ALA A 337 -7.94 -16.48 8.16
N ASP A 338 -6.90 -17.06 8.79
CA ASP A 338 -5.49 -16.86 8.42
C ASP A 338 -5.26 -16.93 6.90
N ASN A 339 -5.83 -17.95 6.25
CA ASN A 339 -5.70 -18.18 4.82
C ASN A 339 -6.45 -17.22 3.88
N GLY A 340 -7.16 -16.24 4.42
CA GLY A 340 -7.74 -15.13 3.68
C GLY A 340 -7.02 -13.79 3.88
N ILE A 341 -6.28 -13.64 4.98
CA ILE A 341 -5.69 -12.35 5.40
C ILE A 341 -4.16 -12.36 5.49
N HIS A 342 -3.52 -13.53 5.58
CA HIS A 342 -2.07 -13.63 5.77
C HIS A 342 -1.33 -13.54 4.42
N VAL A 343 -0.54 -12.49 4.27
CA VAL A 343 0.13 -12.09 3.03
C VAL A 343 1.65 -12.10 3.20
N PRO A 344 2.45 -12.23 2.13
CA PRO A 344 3.89 -12.06 2.25
C PRO A 344 4.20 -10.61 2.61
N LEU A 345 5.27 -10.38 3.38
CA LEU A 345 5.87 -9.07 3.59
C LEU A 345 7.38 -9.21 3.73
N VAL A 346 8.11 -8.59 2.81
CA VAL A 346 9.58 -8.53 2.78
C VAL A 346 10.01 -7.08 2.69
N VAL A 347 10.95 -6.69 3.54
CA VAL A 347 11.54 -5.33 3.56
C VAL A 347 13.03 -5.44 3.33
N ASN A 348 13.53 -4.68 2.37
CA ASN A 348 14.93 -4.70 1.99
C ASN A 348 15.46 -3.29 1.74
N PHE A 349 16.58 -2.95 2.37
CA PHE A 349 17.30 -1.71 2.15
C PHE A 349 18.78 -1.98 2.47
N PRO A 350 19.65 -2.28 1.49
CA PRO A 350 21.01 -2.79 1.71
C PRO A 350 21.85 -1.93 2.65
N GLY A 351 21.77 -0.60 2.50
CA GLY A 351 22.55 0.33 3.34
C GLY A 351 22.03 0.50 4.77
N VAL A 352 20.87 -0.06 5.13
CA VAL A 352 20.17 0.27 6.39
C VAL A 352 19.54 -0.93 7.11
N VAL A 353 18.85 -1.80 6.38
CA VAL A 353 18.19 -3.01 6.91
C VAL A 353 19.20 -4.17 6.88
N PRO A 354 19.60 -4.70 8.05
CA PRO A 354 20.60 -5.76 8.08
C PRO A 354 20.04 -7.07 7.53
N ALA A 355 20.88 -7.77 6.78
CA ALA A 355 20.67 -9.15 6.35
C ALA A 355 20.92 -10.14 7.51
N SER A 356 20.58 -11.41 7.30
CA SER A 356 20.93 -12.49 8.23
C SER A 356 22.44 -12.78 8.22
N ASN A 357 22.99 -13.13 9.38
CA ASN A 357 24.40 -13.51 9.53
C ASN A 357 24.67 -15.00 9.25
N ASN A 358 23.63 -15.84 9.14
CA ASN A 358 23.76 -17.31 9.17
C ASN A 358 23.26 -18.01 7.89
N HIS A 359 23.22 -17.32 6.75
CA HIS A 359 22.69 -17.83 5.46
C HIS A 359 21.18 -18.19 5.43
N ASP A 360 20.49 -18.21 6.56
CA ASP A 360 19.02 -18.27 6.68
C ASP A 360 18.36 -16.89 6.48
N TYR A 361 17.03 -16.84 6.53
CA TYR A 361 16.30 -15.57 6.55
C TYR A 361 16.43 -14.86 7.91
N ARG A 362 16.53 -13.53 7.89
CA ARG A 362 16.22 -12.74 9.08
C ARG A 362 14.71 -12.56 9.11
N SER A 363 14.09 -12.98 10.21
CA SER A 363 12.64 -12.90 10.38
C SER A 363 12.23 -11.93 11.49
N TYR A 364 11.07 -11.31 11.31
CA TYR A 364 10.32 -10.62 12.35
C TYR A 364 8.97 -11.30 12.56
N ASP A 365 8.74 -11.78 13.79
CA ASP A 365 7.55 -12.56 14.17
C ASP A 365 6.42 -11.70 14.77
N GLY A 366 6.62 -10.40 14.99
CA GLY A 366 5.57 -9.55 15.53
C GLY A 366 4.44 -9.32 14.53
N LEU A 367 3.23 -9.12 15.06
CA LEU A 367 2.05 -8.80 14.23
C LEU A 367 2.32 -7.56 13.39
N THR A 368 1.97 -7.59 12.12
CA THR A 368 2.06 -6.47 11.19
C THR A 368 0.77 -6.38 10.39
N TYR A 369 0.22 -5.19 10.24
CA TYR A 369 -1.00 -4.96 9.50
C TYR A 369 -0.78 -4.01 8.32
N VAL A 370 -1.63 -4.10 7.31
CA VAL A 370 -1.48 -3.31 6.09
C VAL A 370 -1.48 -1.79 6.31
N THR A 371 -2.10 -1.31 7.39
CA THR A 371 -2.06 0.11 7.76
C THR A 371 -0.68 0.57 8.22
N ASP A 372 0.22 -0.34 8.60
CA ASP A 372 1.58 -0.03 9.09
C ASP A 372 2.55 0.35 8.00
N ILE A 373 2.25 -0.02 6.75
CA ILE A 373 3.14 0.23 5.63
C ILE A 373 3.37 1.73 5.46
N TYR A 374 2.30 2.54 5.46
CA TYR A 374 2.41 3.98 5.29
C TYR A 374 3.32 4.66 6.35
N PRO A 375 3.05 4.56 7.67
CA PRO A 375 3.93 5.16 8.66
C PRO A 375 5.35 4.58 8.63
N THR A 376 5.52 3.30 8.27
CA THR A 376 6.85 2.69 8.14
C THR A 376 7.65 3.30 6.99
N ILE A 377 7.07 3.41 5.79
CA ILE A 377 7.78 3.99 4.65
C ILE A 377 8.04 5.49 4.85
N ALA A 378 7.15 6.19 5.56
CA ALA A 378 7.37 7.60 5.93
C ALA A 378 8.54 7.76 6.92
N ASP A 379 8.58 6.94 7.98
CA ASP A 379 9.68 6.90 8.94
C ASP A 379 11.02 6.54 8.28
N ALA A 380 11.01 5.56 7.37
CA ALA A 380 12.21 5.14 6.65
C ALA A 380 12.74 6.22 5.70
N ALA A 381 11.82 6.98 5.10
CA ALA A 381 12.11 8.11 4.22
C ALA A 381 12.46 9.41 4.97
N GLY A 382 12.22 9.45 6.28
CA GLY A 382 12.40 10.65 7.12
C GLY A 382 11.44 11.78 6.75
N ILE A 383 10.22 11.46 6.30
CA ILE A 383 9.23 12.47 5.89
C ILE A 383 8.13 12.65 6.94
N GLU A 384 7.57 13.85 7.01
CA GLU A 384 6.40 14.13 7.83
C GLU A 384 5.12 13.66 7.12
N MET A 385 4.30 12.87 7.80
CA MET A 385 2.96 12.54 7.34
C MET A 385 2.01 13.71 7.60
N PRO A 386 1.35 14.29 6.59
CA PRO A 386 0.32 15.29 6.82
C PRO A 386 -0.89 14.63 7.50
N ASN A 387 -1.44 15.29 8.52
CA ASN A 387 -2.52 14.76 9.37
C ASN A 387 -2.16 13.41 10.03
N ALA A 388 -0.92 13.28 10.53
CA ALA A 388 -0.43 12.06 11.19
C ALA A 388 -1.34 11.57 12.33
N GLU A 389 -2.08 12.47 13.00
CA GLU A 389 -3.05 12.13 14.04
C GLU A 389 -4.27 11.33 13.55
N GLN A 390 -4.45 11.22 12.23
CA GLN A 390 -5.48 10.40 11.60
C GLN A 390 -4.94 9.06 11.08
N VAL A 391 -3.63 8.83 11.12
CA VAL A 391 -3.02 7.55 10.75
C VAL A 391 -3.11 6.61 11.95
N GLU A 392 -3.67 5.42 11.74
CA GLU A 392 -3.86 4.42 12.79
C GLU A 392 -2.81 3.29 12.74
N GLY A 393 -2.10 3.18 11.62
CA GLY A 393 -0.91 2.35 11.50
C GLY A 393 0.19 2.76 12.49
N LYS A 394 1.03 1.80 12.83
CA LYS A 394 2.20 1.95 13.69
C LYS A 394 3.43 1.48 12.94
N SER A 395 4.42 2.36 12.82
CA SER A 395 5.66 2.04 12.12
C SER A 395 6.40 0.88 12.77
N PHE A 396 6.79 -0.10 11.95
CA PHE A 396 7.69 -1.19 12.36
C PHE A 396 9.14 -0.93 11.91
N TRP A 397 9.46 0.30 11.48
CA TRP A 397 10.78 0.65 10.98
C TRP A 397 11.91 0.35 11.98
N PRO A 398 11.78 0.62 13.30
CA PRO A 398 12.79 0.23 14.28
C PRO A 398 13.13 -1.26 14.24
N GLN A 399 12.11 -2.12 14.14
CA GLN A 399 12.29 -3.57 14.06
C GLN A 399 12.93 -3.96 12.73
N ALA A 400 12.53 -3.32 11.63
CA ALA A 400 13.10 -3.57 10.31
C ALA A 400 14.62 -3.31 10.28
N ILE A 401 15.11 -2.24 10.92
CA ILE A 401 16.56 -1.91 10.97
C ILE A 401 17.33 -2.65 12.09
N GLY A 402 16.69 -3.59 12.80
CA GLY A 402 17.35 -4.42 13.79
C GLY A 402 17.58 -3.76 15.14
N LYS A 403 16.85 -2.68 15.46
CA LYS A 403 16.86 -2.13 16.81
C LYS A 403 16.23 -3.15 17.76
N ASN A 404 16.88 -3.36 18.90
CA ASN A 404 16.32 -4.15 19.99
C ASN A 404 15.18 -3.33 20.65
N SER A 405 13.99 -3.47 20.11
CA SER A 405 12.76 -2.82 20.59
C SER A 405 11.64 -3.85 20.70
N ASN A 406 10.66 -3.56 21.55
CA ASN A 406 9.44 -4.36 21.67
C ASN A 406 8.70 -4.47 20.31
N GLU A 407 7.82 -5.44 20.17
CA GLU A 407 6.88 -5.48 19.04
C GLU A 407 6.12 -4.15 18.92
N HIS A 408 5.86 -3.69 17.70
CA HIS A 408 5.25 -2.37 17.47
C HIS A 408 3.73 -2.36 17.76
N ARG A 409 3.10 -3.53 17.91
CA ARG A 409 1.68 -3.70 18.22
C ARG A 409 1.42 -5.02 18.94
N ASP A 410 0.37 -5.04 19.75
CA ASP A 410 -0.08 -6.24 20.49
C ASP A 410 -1.24 -6.96 19.81
N TYR A 411 -1.99 -6.26 18.96
CA TYR A 411 -3.20 -6.77 18.29
C TYR A 411 -3.40 -6.17 16.90
N ILE A 412 -4.25 -6.81 16.12
CA ILE A 412 -4.84 -6.29 14.89
C ILE A 412 -6.34 -6.18 15.09
N TYR A 413 -6.91 -5.03 14.72
CA TYR A 413 -8.36 -4.82 14.63
C TYR A 413 -8.75 -4.61 13.18
N ALA A 414 -9.89 -5.18 12.79
CA ALA A 414 -10.44 -5.06 11.45
C ALA A 414 -11.94 -4.76 11.49
N TRP A 415 -12.33 -3.78 10.68
CA TRP A 415 -13.69 -3.49 10.27
C TRP A 415 -13.85 -3.90 8.80
N TYR A 416 -14.80 -4.79 8.48
CA TYR A 416 -14.89 -5.40 7.15
C TYR A 416 -16.33 -5.65 6.71
N ILE A 417 -16.68 -5.17 5.50
CA ILE A 417 -17.99 -5.40 4.85
C ILE A 417 -17.86 -6.04 3.46
N GLY A 418 -16.66 -6.50 3.11
CA GLY A 418 -16.32 -6.99 1.77
C GLY A 418 -16.62 -5.98 0.68
N ASN A 419 -16.92 -6.49 -0.52
CA ASN A 419 -17.21 -5.66 -1.69
C ASN A 419 -18.65 -5.11 -1.73
N SER A 420 -19.11 -4.58 -0.59
CA SER A 420 -20.43 -3.98 -0.43
C SER A 420 -20.32 -2.49 -0.09
N LYS A 421 -21.35 -1.72 -0.45
CA LYS A 421 -21.54 -0.38 0.10
C LYS A 421 -21.98 -0.49 1.56
N TYR A 422 -21.40 0.32 2.44
CA TYR A 422 -21.83 0.45 3.82
C TYR A 422 -23.16 1.19 3.88
N THR A 423 -24.23 0.47 4.15
CA THR A 423 -25.58 1.02 4.35
C THR A 423 -26.14 0.71 5.74
N SER A 424 -25.67 -0.37 6.35
CA SER A 424 -26.06 -0.82 7.70
C SER A 424 -25.00 -1.81 8.22
N ASP A 425 -25.11 -2.16 9.51
CA ASP A 425 -24.23 -3.13 10.16
C ASP A 425 -24.57 -4.59 9.84
N GLU A 426 -25.54 -4.85 8.95
CA GLU A 426 -26.03 -6.21 8.69
C GLU A 426 -25.00 -7.17 8.10
N GLU A 427 -24.07 -6.65 7.30
CA GLU A 427 -22.98 -7.40 6.66
C GLU A 427 -21.62 -7.09 7.31
N LEU A 428 -21.62 -6.26 8.36
CA LEU A 428 -20.42 -5.80 9.04
C LEU A 428 -19.84 -6.90 9.92
N LEU A 429 -18.57 -7.21 9.66
CA LEU A 429 -17.70 -7.91 10.58
C LEU A 429 -16.77 -6.93 11.27
N ARG A 430 -16.73 -7.01 12.60
CA ARG A 430 -15.66 -6.44 13.40
C ARG A 430 -14.95 -7.56 14.14
N TYR A 431 -13.63 -7.58 14.09
CA TYR A 431 -12.84 -8.56 14.83
C TYR A 431 -11.51 -7.97 15.26
N ALA A 432 -10.95 -8.55 16.32
CA ALA A 432 -9.61 -8.26 16.79
C ALA A 432 -8.88 -9.57 17.08
N PHE A 433 -7.57 -9.60 16.87
CA PHE A 433 -6.76 -10.78 17.13
C PHE A 433 -5.34 -10.45 17.60
N THR A 434 -4.79 -11.36 18.40
CA THR A 434 -3.36 -11.48 18.70
C THR A 434 -2.79 -12.63 17.86
N LYS A 435 -1.50 -12.99 18.04
CA LYS A 435 -0.91 -14.18 17.41
C LYS A 435 -1.62 -15.48 17.81
N GLU A 436 -2.29 -15.50 18.96
CA GLU A 436 -2.82 -16.73 19.56
C GLU A 436 -4.35 -16.80 19.56
N PHE A 437 -5.04 -15.66 19.65
CA PHE A 437 -6.49 -15.64 19.84
C PHE A 437 -7.17 -14.63 18.94
N LYS A 438 -8.40 -14.93 18.53
CA LYS A 438 -9.23 -14.03 17.72
C LYS A 438 -10.65 -13.96 18.22
N ARG A 439 -11.19 -12.74 18.31
CA ARG A 439 -12.56 -12.47 18.72
C ARG A 439 -13.29 -11.65 17.66
N TYR A 440 -14.46 -12.12 17.26
CA TYR A 440 -15.42 -11.38 16.47
C TYR A 440 -16.46 -10.73 17.39
N ALA A 441 -16.86 -9.51 17.07
CA ALA A 441 -17.99 -8.85 17.70
C ALA A 441 -19.30 -9.63 17.44
N PRO A 442 -20.31 -9.48 18.31
CA PRO A 442 -21.64 -10.00 18.06
C PRO A 442 -22.23 -9.52 16.73
N ASP A 443 -22.92 -10.43 16.04
CA ASP A 443 -23.70 -10.13 14.84
C ASP A 443 -25.05 -10.89 14.87
N LYS A 444 -25.87 -10.70 13.84
CA LYS A 444 -27.21 -11.33 13.77
C LYS A 444 -27.21 -12.86 13.70
N PHE A 445 -26.12 -13.47 13.26
CA PHE A 445 -25.94 -14.92 13.16
C PHE A 445 -25.25 -15.48 14.41
N PHE A 446 -24.36 -14.71 15.00
CA PHE A 446 -23.60 -15.06 16.21
C PHE A 446 -23.84 -13.98 17.28
N PRO A 447 -24.97 -14.04 18.01
CA PRO A 447 -25.36 -12.97 18.96
C PRO A 447 -24.44 -12.87 20.18
N LYS A 448 -23.57 -13.85 20.42
CA LYS A 448 -22.51 -13.81 21.45
C LYS A 448 -21.14 -13.42 20.88
N GLY A 449 -21.05 -13.13 19.58
CA GLY A 449 -19.78 -13.08 18.87
C GLY A 449 -19.19 -14.46 18.64
N ARG A 450 -17.92 -14.49 18.22
CA ARG A 450 -17.16 -15.74 17.98
C ARG A 450 -15.77 -15.61 18.56
N PHE A 451 -15.19 -16.70 19.06
CA PHE A 451 -13.87 -16.69 19.69
C PHE A 451 -13.07 -17.95 19.34
N PHE A 452 -11.81 -17.79 18.95
CA PHE A 452 -10.96 -18.87 18.43
C PHE A 452 -9.58 -18.85 19.08
N ASP A 453 -9.02 -20.04 19.31
CA ASP A 453 -7.61 -20.28 19.62
C ASP A 453 -6.87 -20.63 18.33
N LEU A 454 -6.16 -19.65 17.78
CA LEU A 454 -5.49 -19.71 16.49
C LEU A 454 -4.31 -20.70 16.49
N ARG A 455 -3.78 -21.06 17.66
CA ARG A 455 -2.69 -22.04 17.80
C ARG A 455 -3.13 -23.43 17.36
N SER A 456 -4.40 -23.76 17.64
CA SER A 456 -5.02 -25.04 17.28
C SER A 456 -5.96 -24.97 16.08
N ASP A 457 -6.55 -23.80 15.82
CA ASP A 457 -7.58 -23.60 14.79
C ASP A 457 -7.35 -22.31 13.98
N PRO A 458 -6.24 -22.19 13.23
CA PRO A 458 -5.94 -20.99 12.44
C PRO A 458 -6.93 -20.75 11.30
N LEU A 459 -7.67 -21.80 10.89
CA LEU A 459 -8.69 -21.74 9.84
C LEU A 459 -10.11 -21.48 10.38
N GLU A 460 -10.26 -21.32 11.70
CA GLU A 460 -11.51 -20.94 12.38
C GLU A 460 -12.68 -21.90 12.09
N ARG A 461 -12.43 -23.22 12.18
CA ARG A 461 -13.36 -24.30 11.83
C ARG A 461 -14.01 -25.02 13.03
N VAL A 462 -13.76 -24.58 14.27
CA VAL A 462 -14.42 -25.15 15.46
C VAL A 462 -15.74 -24.44 15.81
N GLY A 463 -16.67 -25.19 16.39
CA GLY A 463 -17.93 -24.67 16.95
C GLY A 463 -19.18 -25.43 16.47
N ASP A 464 -20.23 -25.42 17.28
CA ASP A 464 -21.46 -26.19 17.04
C ASP A 464 -22.43 -25.53 16.04
N VAL A 465 -22.28 -24.21 15.83
CA VAL A 465 -23.11 -23.46 14.87
C VAL A 465 -22.26 -23.09 13.66
N VAL A 466 -22.77 -23.44 12.48
CA VAL A 466 -22.15 -23.13 11.19
C VAL A 466 -23.11 -22.33 10.33
N GLU A 467 -22.69 -21.14 9.91
CA GLU A 467 -23.44 -20.26 9.02
C GLU A 467 -22.76 -20.18 7.65
N LYS A 468 -23.53 -20.44 6.58
CA LYS A 468 -23.05 -20.34 5.19
C LYS A 468 -23.40 -18.97 4.60
N ARG A 469 -22.39 -18.18 4.28
CA ARG A 469 -22.52 -16.86 3.66
C ARG A 469 -22.38 -16.92 2.13
N ARG A 470 -22.41 -15.76 1.49
CA ARG A 470 -22.17 -15.60 0.04
C ARG A 470 -20.84 -16.26 -0.36
N TRP A 471 -20.75 -16.70 -1.60
CA TRP A 471 -19.54 -17.33 -2.17
C TRP A 471 -19.06 -18.57 -1.38
N GLY A 472 -19.98 -19.26 -0.71
CA GLY A 472 -19.71 -20.48 0.05
C GLY A 472 -18.84 -20.28 1.29
N VAL A 473 -18.66 -19.05 1.79
CA VAL A 473 -17.90 -18.79 3.02
C VAL A 473 -18.63 -19.39 4.22
N LEU A 474 -18.02 -20.38 4.86
CA LEU A 474 -18.49 -20.94 6.13
C LEU A 474 -17.95 -20.12 7.29
N ARG A 475 -18.80 -19.86 8.29
CA ARG A 475 -18.43 -19.23 9.55
C ARG A 475 -18.87 -20.14 10.69
N TYR A 476 -17.96 -20.44 11.59
CA TYR A 476 -18.21 -21.31 12.74
C TYR A 476 -18.36 -20.47 14.00
N SER A 477 -19.05 -20.96 15.04
CA SER A 477 -19.25 -20.20 16.28
C SER A 477 -17.99 -20.01 17.12
N GLY A 478 -16.96 -20.83 16.92
CA GLY A 478 -15.78 -20.85 17.78
C GLY A 478 -16.01 -21.60 19.10
N LEU A 479 -15.11 -21.38 20.05
CA LEU A 479 -15.11 -21.97 21.39
C LEU A 479 -16.38 -21.58 22.19
N ASP A 480 -16.82 -22.46 23.10
CA ASP A 480 -17.89 -22.14 24.04
C ASP A 480 -17.40 -21.11 25.07
N THR A 481 -17.89 -19.88 24.94
CA THR A 481 -17.52 -18.76 25.82
C THR A 481 -17.97 -18.94 27.28
N ASN A 482 -18.80 -19.94 27.59
CA ASN A 482 -19.16 -20.27 28.97
C ASN A 482 -18.16 -21.24 29.63
N ASN A 483 -17.25 -21.83 28.86
CA ASN A 483 -16.33 -22.87 29.30
C ASN A 483 -14.92 -22.63 28.75
N LEU A 484 -14.39 -21.45 29.02
CA LEU A 484 -13.02 -21.06 28.65
C LEU A 484 -12.03 -21.43 29.74
N THR A 485 -10.81 -21.81 29.36
CA THR A 485 -9.67 -21.83 30.29
C THR A 485 -9.36 -20.41 30.79
N ALA A 486 -8.56 -20.29 31.86
CA ALA A 486 -8.20 -18.98 32.41
C ALA A 486 -7.47 -18.07 31.39
N GLU A 487 -6.57 -18.65 30.59
CA GLU A 487 -5.85 -17.94 29.51
C GLU A 487 -6.83 -17.46 28.42
N GLN A 488 -7.70 -18.36 27.96
CA GLN A 488 -8.73 -18.05 26.97
C GLN A 488 -9.69 -16.96 27.45
N GLN A 489 -10.10 -17.00 28.73
CA GLN A 489 -10.96 -15.98 29.33
C GLN A 489 -10.26 -14.61 29.35
N GLN A 490 -8.98 -14.56 29.74
CA GLN A 490 -8.20 -13.32 29.72
C GLN A 490 -8.08 -12.74 28.31
N ALA A 491 -7.79 -13.57 27.31
CA ALA A 491 -7.71 -13.16 25.91
C ALA A 491 -9.06 -12.72 25.36
N TYR A 492 -10.15 -13.44 25.69
CA TYR A 492 -11.51 -13.06 25.33
C TYR A 492 -11.84 -11.67 25.86
N ASP A 493 -11.59 -11.40 27.14
CA ASP A 493 -11.88 -10.10 27.77
C ASP A 493 -11.02 -8.97 27.20
N TYR A 494 -9.73 -9.24 26.95
CA TYR A 494 -8.83 -8.27 26.34
C TYR A 494 -9.28 -7.87 24.93
N LEU A 495 -9.54 -8.85 24.05
CA LEU A 495 -10.00 -8.57 22.69
C LEU A 495 -11.41 -7.95 22.67
N GLY A 496 -12.24 -8.21 23.69
CA GLY A 496 -13.49 -7.50 23.91
C GLY A 496 -13.29 -6.01 24.11
N LYS A 497 -12.36 -5.63 24.99
CA LYS A 497 -12.01 -4.22 25.22
C LYS A 497 -11.48 -3.54 23.97
N VAL A 498 -10.68 -4.25 23.16
CA VAL A 498 -10.23 -3.75 21.86
C VAL A 498 -11.43 -3.44 20.96
N LEU A 499 -12.37 -4.38 20.81
CA LEU A 499 -13.58 -4.17 19.99
C LEU A 499 -14.45 -3.01 20.49
N ASP A 500 -14.53 -2.80 21.81
CA ASP A 500 -15.27 -1.69 22.41
C ASP A 500 -14.60 -0.33 22.18
N GLN A 501 -13.26 -0.28 22.13
CA GLN A 501 -12.51 0.93 21.83
C GLN A 501 -12.71 1.41 20.38
N HIS A 502 -12.97 0.48 19.45
CA HIS A 502 -13.21 0.78 18.04
C HIS A 502 -14.72 0.86 17.69
N GLN A 503 -15.57 1.26 18.65
CA GLN A 503 -16.95 1.61 18.33
C GLN A 503 -17.01 2.94 17.57
N MET A 504 -17.88 3.00 16.56
CA MET A 504 -18.05 4.19 15.73
C MET A 504 -18.53 5.40 16.55
N VAL A 505 -17.74 6.47 16.53
CA VAL A 505 -18.10 7.78 17.09
C VAL A 505 -18.33 8.76 15.95
N ARG A 506 -19.56 9.25 15.81
CA ARG A 506 -19.94 10.17 14.74
C ARG A 506 -19.39 11.58 14.97
N VAL A 507 -19.06 12.25 13.86
CA VAL A 507 -18.82 13.69 13.86
C VAL A 507 -20.13 14.41 14.14
N THR A 508 -20.10 15.36 15.08
CA THR A 508 -21.25 16.19 15.46
C THR A 508 -20.99 17.69 15.27
N GLY A 509 -19.73 18.08 15.11
CA GLY A 509 -19.34 19.47 14.91
C GLY A 509 -18.03 19.61 14.15
N LEU A 510 -17.89 20.74 13.44
CA LEU A 510 -16.64 21.17 12.83
C LEU A 510 -16.34 22.60 13.28
N LYS A 511 -15.05 22.95 13.39
CA LYS A 511 -14.59 24.34 13.50
C LYS A 511 -13.49 24.60 12.49
N LEU A 512 -13.60 25.75 11.81
CA LEU A 512 -12.57 26.23 10.88
C LEU A 512 -11.74 27.32 11.58
N ILE A 513 -10.47 27.01 11.84
CA ILE A 513 -9.52 27.88 12.51
C ILE A 513 -8.62 28.51 11.44
N ALA A 514 -8.46 29.83 11.50
CA ALA A 514 -7.59 30.57 10.58
C ALA A 514 -6.84 31.66 11.35
N PRO A 515 -5.54 31.88 11.07
CA PRO A 515 -4.71 32.86 11.77
C PRO A 515 -5.16 34.31 11.52
N LYS A 516 -5.68 34.60 10.32
CA LYS A 516 -6.23 35.89 9.90
C LYS A 516 -7.35 35.69 8.90
N ASN A 517 -8.18 36.72 8.69
CA ASN A 517 -9.28 36.73 7.70
C ASN A 517 -9.12 37.85 6.66
N GLN A 518 -8.03 38.60 6.70
CA GLN A 518 -7.63 39.58 5.70
C GLN A 518 -6.29 39.14 5.10
N LEU A 519 -6.25 39.05 3.77
CA LEU A 519 -5.09 38.62 3.00
C LEU A 519 -4.80 39.63 1.90
N SER A 520 -3.56 39.72 1.44
CA SER A 520 -3.24 40.39 0.16
C SER A 520 -3.12 39.37 -0.97
N VAL A 521 -3.23 39.82 -2.22
CA VAL A 521 -2.95 38.95 -3.38
C VAL A 521 -1.52 38.38 -3.25
N GLY A 522 -1.39 37.07 -3.43
CA GLY A 522 -0.15 36.34 -3.25
C GLY A 522 0.07 35.77 -1.84
N ASP A 523 -0.73 36.18 -0.85
CA ASP A 523 -0.66 35.58 0.49
C ASP A 523 -1.04 34.10 0.44
N SER A 524 -0.36 33.32 1.28
CA SER A 524 -0.68 31.92 1.55
C SER A 524 -0.75 31.69 3.05
N ILE A 525 -1.84 31.08 3.54
CA ILE A 525 -2.02 30.75 4.96
C ILE A 525 -2.49 29.31 5.15
N GLN A 526 -2.05 28.71 6.25
CA GLN A 526 -2.51 27.39 6.68
C GLN A 526 -3.79 27.52 7.50
N LEU A 527 -4.86 26.88 7.04
CA LEU A 527 -6.10 26.71 7.80
C LEU A 527 -6.05 25.39 8.58
N GLN A 528 -6.82 25.31 9.67
CA GLN A 528 -6.97 24.08 10.45
C GLN A 528 -8.45 23.77 10.63
N ALA A 529 -8.79 22.49 10.54
CA ALA A 529 -10.11 21.97 10.84
C ALA A 529 -10.06 21.21 12.17
N GLN A 530 -10.92 21.57 13.11
CA GLN A 530 -11.15 20.78 14.32
C GLN A 530 -12.43 19.96 14.15
N VAL A 531 -12.31 18.64 14.27
CA VAL A 531 -13.43 17.70 14.24
C VAL A 531 -13.90 17.41 15.65
N LEU A 532 -15.21 17.48 15.88
CA LEU A 532 -15.84 17.24 17.18
C LEU A 532 -16.83 16.08 17.14
N PRO A 533 -16.87 15.22 18.17
CA PRO A 533 -15.92 15.18 19.29
C PRO A 533 -14.50 14.77 18.82
N GLU A 534 -13.48 15.04 19.62
CA GLU A 534 -12.07 14.77 19.24
C GLU A 534 -11.77 13.29 18.99
N ASN A 535 -12.56 12.39 19.59
CA ASN A 535 -12.50 10.95 19.39
C ASN A 535 -13.44 10.44 18.28
N ALA A 536 -13.95 11.31 17.41
CA ALA A 536 -14.73 10.88 16.24
C ALA A 536 -13.89 9.93 15.36
N THR A 537 -14.53 8.89 14.82
CA THR A 537 -13.83 7.86 14.02
C THR A 537 -13.41 8.38 12.65
N ARG A 538 -14.31 9.10 11.95
CA ARG A 538 -14.09 9.60 10.59
C ARG A 538 -13.74 11.08 10.59
N LYS A 539 -12.45 11.39 10.76
CA LYS A 539 -11.95 12.78 10.92
C LYS A 539 -11.58 13.49 9.62
N GLY A 540 -11.75 12.85 8.46
CA GLY A 540 -11.49 13.49 7.17
C GLY A 540 -12.41 14.71 6.97
N VAL A 541 -11.89 15.77 6.33
CA VAL A 541 -12.67 16.96 5.97
C VAL A 541 -12.45 17.34 4.51
N VAL A 542 -13.50 17.77 3.84
CA VAL A 542 -13.41 18.30 2.47
C VAL A 542 -13.40 19.81 2.53
N TRP A 543 -12.39 20.42 1.92
CA TRP A 543 -12.21 21.87 1.82
C TRP A 543 -12.83 22.39 0.53
N GLU A 544 -13.52 23.52 0.62
CA GLU A 544 -14.11 24.19 -0.54
C GLU A 544 -13.89 25.70 -0.47
N SER A 545 -13.52 26.30 -1.59
CA SER A 545 -13.58 27.74 -1.80
C SER A 545 -14.83 28.12 -2.59
N SER A 546 -15.56 29.14 -2.14
CA SER A 546 -16.74 29.64 -2.86
C SER A 546 -16.40 30.27 -4.21
N ASP A 547 -15.16 30.74 -4.37
CA ASP A 547 -14.65 31.31 -5.62
C ASP A 547 -13.14 31.03 -5.74
N PRO A 548 -12.76 29.89 -6.36
CA PRO A 548 -11.37 29.54 -6.61
C PRO A 548 -10.59 30.59 -7.43
N SER A 549 -11.26 31.46 -8.19
CA SER A 549 -10.58 32.55 -8.92
C SER A 549 -10.12 33.70 -8.02
N VAL A 550 -10.72 33.81 -6.82
CA VAL A 550 -10.32 34.76 -5.77
C VAL A 550 -9.29 34.13 -4.84
N ALA A 551 -9.56 32.92 -4.34
CA ALA A 551 -8.61 32.16 -3.55
C ALA A 551 -8.89 30.65 -3.66
N THR A 552 -7.84 29.83 -3.75
CA THR A 552 -7.94 28.37 -3.72
C THR A 552 -7.61 27.83 -2.35
N VAL A 553 -8.30 26.79 -1.90
CA VAL A 553 -7.91 25.98 -0.74
C VAL A 553 -7.65 24.55 -1.20
N ASP A 554 -6.52 23.97 -0.82
CA ASP A 554 -6.22 22.57 -1.12
C ASP A 554 -6.72 21.63 -0.02
N LYS A 555 -6.60 20.31 -0.23
CA LYS A 555 -7.02 19.30 0.75
C LYS A 555 -6.20 19.28 2.04
N PHE A 556 -5.04 19.95 2.06
CA PHE A 556 -4.23 20.14 3.26
C PHE A 556 -4.66 21.39 4.05
N GLY A 557 -5.64 22.16 3.57
CA GLY A 557 -6.06 23.41 4.18
C GLY A 557 -5.17 24.60 3.85
N GLN A 558 -4.29 24.51 2.85
CA GLN A 558 -3.50 25.66 2.38
C GLN A 558 -4.40 26.58 1.55
N LEU A 559 -4.66 27.79 2.03
CA LEU A 559 -5.40 28.83 1.32
C LEU A 559 -4.42 29.78 0.62
N VAL A 560 -4.55 29.94 -0.70
CA VAL A 560 -3.75 30.84 -1.53
C VAL A 560 -4.64 31.91 -2.15
N ALA A 561 -4.29 33.18 -1.94
CA ALA A 561 -5.01 34.34 -2.45
C ALA A 561 -4.54 34.75 -3.85
N HIS A 562 -5.43 34.77 -4.83
CA HIS A 562 -5.12 35.04 -6.24
C HIS A 562 -5.55 36.42 -6.71
N LYS A 563 -6.69 36.91 -6.22
CA LYS A 563 -7.30 38.15 -6.69
C LYS A 563 -8.02 38.86 -5.57
N ALA A 564 -8.00 40.20 -5.60
CA ALA A 564 -8.77 41.01 -4.66
C ALA A 564 -10.28 40.69 -4.77
N GLY A 565 -10.94 40.53 -3.63
CA GLY A 565 -12.33 40.07 -3.57
C GLY A 565 -12.72 39.55 -2.19
N GLN A 566 -13.91 38.98 -2.10
CA GLN A 566 -14.36 38.24 -0.92
C GLN A 566 -14.57 36.77 -1.30
N VAL A 567 -14.19 35.89 -0.39
CA VAL A 567 -14.32 34.45 -0.59
C VAL A 567 -14.69 33.79 0.73
N THR A 568 -15.58 32.81 0.69
CA THR A 568 -15.89 31.97 1.84
C THR A 568 -15.27 30.60 1.64
N VAL A 569 -14.44 30.19 2.59
CA VAL A 569 -13.96 28.80 2.69
C VAL A 569 -14.93 28.01 3.55
N ARG A 570 -15.31 26.82 3.08
CA ARG A 570 -16.16 25.87 3.80
C ARG A 570 -15.41 24.57 4.03
N ILE A 571 -15.70 23.92 5.15
CA ILE A 571 -15.33 22.54 5.42
C ILE A 571 -16.58 21.69 5.65
N PHE A 572 -16.55 20.47 5.16
CA PHE A 572 -17.60 19.47 5.33
C PHE A 572 -17.03 18.21 5.98
N SER A 573 -17.81 17.54 6.83
CA SER A 573 -17.38 16.29 7.45
C SER A 573 -17.23 15.19 6.40
N TRP A 574 -16.44 14.15 6.69
CA TRP A 574 -16.30 12.99 5.81
C TRP A 574 -17.66 12.34 5.49
N ASP A 575 -18.53 12.18 6.50
CA ASP A 575 -19.82 11.49 6.34
C ASP A 575 -20.78 12.29 5.44
N ASP A 576 -20.68 13.62 5.46
CA ASP A 576 -21.53 14.50 4.66
C ASP A 576 -20.91 14.73 3.27
N ALA A 577 -19.59 14.81 3.16
CA ALA A 577 -18.91 15.03 1.89
C ALA A 577 -18.67 13.75 1.08
N TYR A 578 -19.65 12.84 1.04
CA TYR A 578 -19.43 11.53 0.40
C TYR A 578 -19.43 11.58 -1.14
N PRO A 579 -18.37 11.10 -1.83
CA PRO A 579 -18.28 11.09 -3.29
C PRO A 579 -19.17 10.02 -3.94
N VAL A 580 -20.02 10.41 -4.89
CA VAL A 580 -20.65 9.48 -5.84
C VAL A 580 -19.76 9.30 -7.07
N SER A 581 -18.96 8.23 -7.11
CA SER A 581 -18.13 7.88 -8.28
C SER A 581 -18.99 7.45 -9.49
N ALA A 582 -18.42 7.59 -10.70
CA ALA A 582 -18.92 7.19 -12.03
C ALA A 582 -19.62 8.29 -12.84
N ASN A 583 -18.86 9.30 -13.29
CA ASN A 583 -19.31 10.29 -14.29
C ASN A 583 -20.64 10.97 -13.91
N ARG A 584 -20.87 11.14 -12.61
CA ARG A 584 -21.97 11.92 -12.05
C ARG A 584 -21.45 13.30 -11.70
N GLN A 585 -22.34 14.29 -11.83
CA GLN A 585 -22.03 15.67 -11.46
C GLN A 585 -21.75 15.70 -9.96
N GLN A 586 -20.78 16.50 -9.53
CA GLN A 586 -20.36 16.64 -8.13
C GLN A 586 -21.59 16.81 -7.22
N THR A 587 -21.97 15.74 -6.55
CA THR A 587 -22.94 15.78 -5.46
C THR A 587 -22.33 15.06 -4.29
N TYR A 588 -21.34 15.68 -3.66
CA TYR A 588 -21.17 15.51 -2.23
C TYR A 588 -22.50 15.89 -1.57
N TYR A 589 -22.96 15.13 -0.58
CA TYR A 589 -24.13 15.53 0.21
C TYR A 589 -23.74 16.67 1.15
N ARG A 590 -23.74 17.91 0.66
CA ARG A 590 -23.37 19.12 1.45
C ARG A 590 -24.34 19.44 2.61
N ASN A 591 -25.24 18.52 2.95
CA ASN A 591 -26.19 18.62 4.04
C ASN A 591 -25.58 17.91 5.25
N GLY A 592 -25.40 18.63 6.36
CA GLY A 592 -24.90 18.03 7.59
C GLY A 592 -23.94 18.94 8.33
N VAL A 593 -22.90 18.36 8.92
CA VAL A 593 -21.91 19.05 9.73
C VAL A 593 -20.93 19.83 8.84
N THR A 594 -20.99 21.15 8.92
CA THR A 594 -20.13 22.07 8.17
C THR A 594 -19.66 23.22 9.06
N ALA A 595 -18.53 23.82 8.70
CA ALA A 595 -18.10 25.11 9.22
C ALA A 595 -17.60 25.98 8.07
N SER A 596 -17.65 27.30 8.23
CA SER A 596 -17.19 28.22 7.20
C SER A 596 -16.56 29.47 7.78
N LYS A 597 -15.73 30.13 6.98
CA LYS A 597 -15.11 31.41 7.33
C LYS A 597 -14.93 32.25 6.07
N SER A 598 -15.26 33.54 6.18
CA SER A 598 -15.08 34.50 5.09
C SER A 598 -13.73 35.20 5.19
N PHE A 599 -13.13 35.43 4.04
CA PHE A 599 -11.85 36.09 3.86
C PHE A 599 -12.03 37.29 2.91
N THR A 600 -11.36 38.38 3.23
CA THR A 600 -11.24 39.55 2.36
C THR A 600 -9.84 39.59 1.78
N ILE A 601 -9.74 39.57 0.47
CA ILE A 601 -8.48 39.67 -0.26
C ILE A 601 -8.31 41.13 -0.71
N GLY A 602 -7.37 41.84 -0.10
CA GLY A 602 -6.90 43.15 -0.51
C GLY A 602 -5.99 43.07 -1.73
N ARG A 603 -5.67 44.24 -2.29
CA ARG A 603 -4.67 44.33 -3.37
C ARG A 603 -3.27 44.03 -2.88
#